data_AF-A0A3D0T224-F1
#
_entry.id   AF-A0A3D0T224-F1
#
_cell.length_a   1.000
_cell.length_b   1.000
_cell.length_c   1.000
_cell.angle_alpha   90.00
_cell.angle_beta   90.00
_cell.angle_gamma   90.00
#
_symmetry.space_group_name_H-M   'P 1'
#
loop_
_entity.id
_entity.type
_entity.pdbx_description
1 polymer ?
#
loop_
_entity_poly.entity_id
_entity_poly.type
_entity_poly.pdbx_seq_one_letter_code
_entity_poly.pdbx_strand_id
1 'polypeptide(L)'
;MKALQLDTFWQLINEKLERWVEASIKHLPNIAVAIFIAMAFGLLAKIVGNLAHRVLSRTFDSTQIVGLLTSIIKVAIATAGIFIALDFIGLRGTVTSLLAGAGIVGLAIGFAFQDITENLIAGIAMGVRKPFQIGDVIEAEGVFG
;
A
#
# COMPACT_ATOMS: atom_id res chain seq x y z
N MET A 1 -22.94 2.26 55.66
CA MET A 1 -21.69 2.40 54.89
C MET A 1 -21.70 1.69 53.52
N LYS A 2 -22.39 0.55 53.32
CA LYS A 2 -22.44 -0.17 52.02
C LYS A 2 -23.32 0.48 50.94
N ALA A 3 -24.40 1.20 51.30
CA ALA A 3 -25.30 1.82 50.32
C ALA A 3 -24.64 2.99 49.54
N LEU A 4 -23.78 3.79 50.21
CA LEU A 4 -23.11 4.95 49.61
C LEU A 4 -22.13 4.61 48.47
N GLN A 5 -21.60 3.39 48.44
CA GLN A 5 -20.69 2.91 47.37
C GLN A 5 -21.45 2.38 46.15
N LEU A 6 -22.70 1.93 46.33
CA LEU A 6 -23.51 1.41 45.22
C LEU A 6 -24.03 2.56 44.36
N ASP A 7 -24.48 3.66 44.97
CA ASP A 7 -24.99 4.83 44.22
C ASP A 7 -23.90 5.52 43.39
N THR A 8 -22.69 5.64 43.95
CA THR A 8 -21.52 6.17 43.23
C THR A 8 -21.05 5.22 42.11
N PHE A 9 -21.13 3.90 42.32
CA PHE A 9 -20.85 2.91 41.29
C PHE A 9 -21.83 2.98 40.11
N TRP A 10 -23.13 3.11 40.40
CA TRP A 10 -24.17 3.27 39.36
C TRP A 10 -24.02 4.58 38.58
N GLN A 11 -23.65 5.68 39.23
CA GLN A 11 -23.35 6.95 38.56
C GLN A 11 -22.16 6.84 37.62
N LEU A 12 -21.06 6.21 38.05
CA LEU A 12 -19.89 5.98 37.22
C LEU A 12 -20.19 5.13 35.97
N ILE A 13 -21.05 4.11 36.10
CA ILE A 13 -21.48 3.28 34.97
C ILE A 13 -22.33 4.09 34.00
N ASN A 14 -23.32 4.84 34.50
CA ASN A 14 -24.22 5.62 33.66
C ASN A 14 -23.47 6.75 32.92
N GLU A 15 -22.58 7.48 33.61
CA GLU A 15 -21.73 8.48 32.94
C GLU A 15 -20.85 7.86 31.84
N LYS A 16 -20.31 6.67 32.10
CA LYS A 16 -19.46 5.99 31.11
C LYS A 16 -20.27 5.47 29.92
N LEU A 17 -21.47 4.96 30.16
CA LEU A 17 -22.41 4.51 29.13
C LEU A 17 -22.90 5.67 28.27
N GLU A 18 -23.29 6.79 28.87
CA GLU A 18 -23.70 8.00 28.14
C GLU A 18 -22.57 8.52 27.26
N ARG A 19 -21.34 8.60 27.79
CA ARG A 19 -20.15 8.99 27.00
C ARG A 19 -19.88 8.03 25.84
N TRP A 20 -20.05 6.72 26.05
CA TRP A 20 -19.89 5.73 24.99
C TRP A 20 -20.96 5.86 23.91
N VAL A 21 -22.22 6.07 24.30
CA VAL A 21 -23.35 6.26 23.38
C VAL A 21 -23.19 7.55 22.57
N GLU A 22 -22.84 8.67 23.21
CA GLU A 22 -22.56 9.93 22.51
C GLU A 22 -21.40 9.81 21.52
N ALA A 23 -20.31 9.13 21.92
CA ALA A 23 -19.18 8.88 21.04
C ALA A 23 -19.59 7.99 19.85
N SER A 24 -20.35 6.92 20.08
CA SER A 24 -20.86 6.06 19.00
C SER A 24 -21.72 6.85 18.02
N ILE A 25 -22.66 7.67 18.50
CA ILE A 25 -23.52 8.51 17.65
C ILE A 25 -22.69 9.51 16.82
N LYS A 26 -21.64 10.11 17.41
CA LYS A 26 -20.74 11.03 16.71
C LYS A 26 -19.87 10.33 15.66
N HIS A 27 -19.55 9.05 15.83
CA HIS A 27 -18.72 8.27 14.88
C HIS A 27 -19.54 7.55 13.79
N LEU A 28 -20.86 7.40 13.94
CA LEU A 28 -21.73 6.81 12.91
C LEU A 28 -21.57 7.45 11.52
N PRO A 29 -21.56 8.80 11.37
CA PRO A 29 -21.34 9.46 10.08
C PRO A 29 -19.98 9.10 9.47
N ASN A 30 -18.93 9.03 10.30
CA ASN A 30 -17.58 8.71 9.85
C ASN A 30 -17.46 7.28 9.33
N ILE A 31 -18.13 6.32 9.98
CA ILE A 31 -18.18 4.93 9.52
C ILE A 31 -18.89 4.85 8.16
N ALA A 32 -19.97 5.60 7.96
CA ALA A 32 -20.66 5.65 6.68
C ALA A 32 -19.75 6.19 5.56
N VAL A 33 -19.00 7.26 5.84
CA VAL A 33 -18.00 7.82 4.92
C VAL A 33 -16.87 6.82 4.63
N ALA A 34 -16.37 6.13 5.65
CA ALA A 34 -15.32 5.13 5.48
C ALA A 34 -15.77 3.94 4.61
N ILE A 35 -17.00 3.46 4.79
CA ILE A 35 -17.58 2.43 3.92
C ILE A 35 -17.72 2.93 2.49
N PHE A 36 -18.18 4.18 2.32
CA PHE A 36 -18.30 4.79 0.99
C PHE A 36 -16.94 4.90 0.31
N ILE A 37 -15.89 5.34 1.01
CA ILE A 37 -14.52 5.40 0.52
C ILE A 37 -14.00 4.01 0.15
N ALA A 38 -14.18 3.02 1.03
CA ALA A 38 -13.75 1.65 0.76
C ALA A 38 -14.43 1.08 -0.50
N MET A 39 -15.72 1.35 -0.69
CA MET A 39 -16.45 0.94 -1.87
C MET A 39 -15.99 1.69 -3.13
N ALA A 40 -15.77 2.99 -3.04
CA ALA A 40 -15.25 3.82 -4.14
C ALA A 40 -13.86 3.34 -4.59
N PHE A 41 -12.96 3.06 -3.65
CA PHE A 41 -11.63 2.50 -3.96
C PHE A 41 -11.70 1.06 -4.47
N GLY A 42 -12.64 0.25 -3.99
CA GLY A 42 -12.87 -1.09 -4.55
C GLY A 42 -13.31 -1.05 -6.01
N LEU A 43 -14.21 -0.11 -6.36
CA LEU A 43 -14.60 0.15 -7.74
C LEU A 43 -13.42 0.68 -8.56
N LEU A 44 -12.66 1.63 -8.02
CA LEU A 44 -11.47 2.19 -8.66
C LEU A 44 -10.43 1.10 -8.95
N ALA A 45 -10.15 0.22 -7.99
CA ALA A 45 -9.23 -0.90 -8.15
C ALA A 45 -9.70 -1.84 -9.28
N LYS A 46 -11.00 -2.09 -9.39
CA LYS A 46 -11.57 -2.88 -10.49
C LYS A 46 -11.41 -2.19 -11.84
N ILE A 47 -11.73 -0.89 -11.92
CA ILE A 47 -11.65 -0.10 -13.16
C ILE A 47 -10.19 0.00 -13.63
N VAL A 48 -9.30 0.48 -12.76
CA VAL A 48 -7.88 0.65 -13.06
C VAL A 48 -7.23 -0.69 -13.33
N GLY A 49 -7.55 -1.73 -12.56
CA GLY A 49 -7.04 -3.08 -12.79
C GLY A 49 -7.47 -3.66 -14.14
N ASN A 50 -8.71 -3.42 -14.58
CA ASN A 50 -9.15 -3.86 -15.90
C ASN A 50 -8.47 -3.09 -17.04
N LEU A 51 -8.25 -1.78 -16.84
CA LEU A 51 -7.48 -0.97 -17.78
C LEU A 51 -6.02 -1.45 -17.86
N ALA A 52 -5.39 -1.66 -16.70
CA ALA A 52 -4.04 -2.18 -16.59
C ALA A 52 -3.92 -3.53 -17.29
N HIS A 53 -4.86 -4.46 -17.06
CA HIS A 53 -4.88 -5.75 -17.74
C HIS A 53 -4.89 -5.61 -19.27
N ARG A 54 -5.75 -4.73 -19.80
CA ARG A 54 -5.87 -4.49 -21.25
C ARG A 54 -4.62 -3.86 -21.85
N VAL A 55 -3.94 -2.97 -21.12
CA VAL A 55 -2.70 -2.34 -21.58
C VAL A 55 -1.56 -3.36 -21.52
N LEU A 56 -1.41 -4.04 -20.39
CA LEU A 56 -0.35 -5.03 -20.15
C LEU A 56 -0.45 -6.23 -21.10
N SER A 57 -1.67 -6.69 -21.43
CA SER A 57 -1.88 -7.78 -22.38
C SER A 57 -1.51 -7.43 -23.82
N ARG A 58 -1.27 -6.15 -24.13
CA ARG A 58 -0.73 -5.72 -25.42
C ARG A 58 0.79 -5.61 -25.42
N THR A 59 1.39 -5.47 -24.25
CA THR A 59 2.85 -5.29 -24.08
C THR A 59 3.54 -6.62 -23.78
N PHE A 60 2.89 -7.52 -23.05
CA PHE A 60 3.46 -8.78 -22.61
C PHE A 60 2.67 -9.96 -23.18
N ASP A 61 3.37 -10.92 -23.75
CA ASP A 61 2.78 -12.16 -24.28
C ASP A 61 2.43 -13.17 -23.17
N SER A 62 3.07 -13.06 -22.00
CA SER A 62 2.81 -13.96 -20.87
C SER A 62 1.60 -13.52 -20.06
N THR A 63 0.55 -14.34 -20.08
CA THR A 63 -0.65 -14.17 -19.23
C THR A 63 -0.32 -14.13 -17.74
N GLN A 64 0.72 -14.84 -17.30
CA GLN A 64 1.16 -14.88 -15.90
C GLN A 64 1.72 -13.52 -15.46
N ILE A 65 2.57 -12.90 -16.27
CA ILE A 65 3.13 -11.57 -15.99
C ILE A 65 2.02 -10.53 -15.95
N VAL A 66 1.12 -10.56 -16.93
CA VAL A 66 -0.03 -9.65 -16.99
C VAL A 66 -0.92 -9.81 -15.75
N GLY A 67 -1.19 -11.04 -15.33
CA GLY A 67 -1.97 -11.35 -14.13
C GLY A 67 -1.31 -10.83 -12.85
N LEU A 68 0.00 -11.06 -12.70
CA LEU A 68 0.78 -10.61 -11.56
C LEU A 68 0.76 -9.09 -11.43
N LEU A 69 1.12 -8.37 -12.49
CA LEU A 69 1.17 -6.90 -12.50
C LEU A 69 -0.23 -6.29 -12.26
N THR A 70 -1.26 -6.86 -12.87
CA THR A 70 -2.65 -6.44 -12.64
C THR A 70 -3.06 -6.63 -11.18
N SER A 71 -2.65 -7.75 -10.57
CA SER A 71 -2.94 -8.04 -9.16
C SER A 71 -2.24 -7.05 -8.22
N ILE A 72 -0.95 -6.76 -8.47
CA ILE A 72 -0.18 -5.78 -7.71
C ILE A 72 -0.88 -4.40 -7.73
N ILE A 73 -1.32 -3.95 -8.90
CA ILE A 73 -2.04 -2.67 -9.05
C ILE A 73 -3.35 -2.67 -8.26
N LYS A 74 -4.15 -3.75 -8.37
CA LYS A 74 -5.41 -3.88 -7.64
C LYS A 74 -5.22 -3.85 -6.13
N VAL A 75 -4.24 -4.60 -5.64
CA VAL A 75 -3.89 -4.65 -4.21
C VAL A 75 -3.42 -3.28 -3.73
N ALA A 76 -2.53 -2.61 -4.46
CA ALA A 76 -2.04 -1.28 -4.09
C ALA A 76 -3.18 -0.26 -3.93
N ILE A 77 -4.12 -0.23 -4.89
CA ILE A 77 -5.28 0.69 -4.83
C ILE A 77 -6.22 0.31 -3.68
N ALA A 78 -6.51 -0.97 -3.51
CA ALA A 78 -7.38 -1.44 -2.43
C ALA A 78 -6.79 -1.12 -1.05
N THR A 79 -5.50 -1.37 -0.85
CA THR A 79 -4.79 -1.05 0.40
C THR A 79 -4.77 0.45 0.68
N ALA A 80 -4.54 1.29 -0.35
CA ALA A 80 -4.64 2.74 -0.19
C ALA A 80 -6.05 3.18 0.24
N GLY A 81 -7.09 2.62 -0.36
CA GLY A 81 -8.47 2.87 0.03
C GLY A 81 -8.79 2.46 1.47
N ILE A 82 -8.25 1.33 1.91
CA ILE A 82 -8.39 0.87 3.31
C ILE A 82 -7.72 1.86 4.26
N PHE A 83 -6.49 2.31 3.98
CA PHE A 83 -5.81 3.27 4.84
C PHE A 83 -6.55 4.60 4.95
N ILE A 84 -7.09 5.11 3.84
CA ILE A 84 -7.90 6.33 3.86
C ILE A 84 -9.18 6.09 4.67
N ALA A 85 -9.89 4.98 4.45
CA ALA A 85 -11.10 4.65 5.21
C ALA A 85 -10.85 4.55 6.73
N LEU A 86 -9.72 3.96 7.13
CA LEU A 86 -9.31 3.86 8.53
C LEU A 86 -9.02 5.23 9.18
N ASP A 87 -8.46 6.17 8.41
CA ASP A 87 -8.21 7.53 8.91
C ASP A 87 -9.52 8.25 9.29
N PHE A 88 -10.56 8.10 8.46
CA PHE A 88 -11.88 8.72 8.71
C PHE A 88 -12.58 8.21 9.98
N ILE A 89 -12.37 6.96 10.37
CA ILE A 89 -12.91 6.41 11.63
C ILE A 89 -12.03 6.69 12.86
N GLY A 90 -11.02 7.56 12.72
CA GLY A 90 -10.16 7.98 13.83
C GLY A 90 -9.00 7.02 14.13
N LEU A 91 -8.73 6.04 13.25
CA LEU A 91 -7.62 5.08 13.39
C LEU A 91 -6.31 5.60 12.77
N ARG A 92 -6.09 6.91 12.74
CA ARG A 92 -4.89 7.54 12.17
C ARG A 92 -3.58 6.98 12.74
N GLY A 93 -3.55 6.70 14.05
CA GLY A 93 -2.38 6.08 14.69
C GLY A 93 -2.08 4.70 14.12
N THR A 94 -3.11 3.86 13.96
CA THR A 94 -3.00 2.54 13.33
C THR A 94 -2.54 2.63 11.89
N VAL A 95 -3.09 3.56 11.09
CA VAL A 95 -2.66 3.80 9.70
C VAL A 95 -1.19 4.18 9.64
N THR A 96 -0.73 5.05 10.54
CA THR A 96 0.67 5.47 10.62
C THR A 96 1.59 4.29 10.91
N SER A 97 1.23 3.42 11.87
CA SER A 97 1.98 2.20 12.16
C SER A 97 1.98 1.20 11.01
N LEU A 98 0.85 1.03 10.32
CA LEU A 98 0.73 0.15 9.15
C LEU A 98 1.57 0.67 7.98
N LEU A 99 1.56 1.99 7.73
CA LEU A 99 2.39 2.62 6.71
C LEU A 99 3.88 2.50 7.03
N ALA A 100 4.27 2.65 8.31
CA ALA A 100 5.65 2.40 8.73
C ALA A 100 6.07 0.95 8.43
N GLY A 101 5.22 -0.04 8.76
CA GLY A 101 5.47 -1.45 8.44
C GLY A 101 5.52 -1.72 6.93
N ALA A 102 4.60 -1.14 6.15
CA ALA A 102 4.61 -1.22 4.70
C ALA A 102 5.86 -0.60 4.09
N GLY A 103 6.40 0.47 4.69
CA GLY A 103 7.67 1.07 4.32
C GLY A 103 8.84 0.10 4.50
N ILE A 104 8.89 -0.63 5.60
CA ILE A 104 9.93 -1.66 5.84
C ILE A 104 9.83 -2.78 4.79
N VAL A 105 8.61 -3.25 4.48
CA VAL A 105 8.39 -4.24 3.41
C VAL A 105 8.83 -3.69 2.06
N GLY A 106 8.51 -2.42 1.76
CA GLY A 106 8.94 -1.73 0.55
C GLY A 106 10.46 -1.64 0.43
N LEU A 107 11.16 -1.36 1.53
CA LEU A 107 12.63 -1.38 1.58
C LEU A 107 13.20 -2.77 1.31
N ALA A 108 12.63 -3.82 1.93
CA ALA A 108 13.07 -5.19 1.69
C ALA A 108 12.88 -5.62 0.23
N ILE A 109 11.74 -5.25 -0.38
CA ILE A 109 11.50 -5.46 -1.81
C ILE A 109 12.52 -4.67 -2.63
N GLY A 110 12.78 -3.41 -2.28
CA GLY A 110 13.78 -2.57 -2.95
C GLY A 110 15.18 -3.19 -2.96
N PHE A 111 15.61 -3.77 -1.83
CA PHE A 111 16.88 -4.51 -1.75
C PHE A 111 16.86 -5.77 -2.62
N ALA A 112 15.73 -6.47 -2.73
CA ALA A 112 15.62 -7.60 -3.64
C ALA A 112 15.77 -7.21 -5.13
N PHE A 113 15.49 -5.95 -5.48
CA PHE A 113 15.67 -5.41 -6.84
C PHE A 113 17.00 -4.66 -7.04
N GLN A 114 17.90 -4.66 -6.05
CA GLN A 114 19.14 -3.89 -6.08
C GLN A 114 20.02 -4.30 -7.27
N ASP A 115 20.30 -5.59 -7.45
CA ASP A 115 21.17 -6.10 -8.53
C ASP A 115 20.63 -5.78 -9.93
N ILE A 116 19.31 -5.87 -10.10
CA ILE A 116 18.64 -5.53 -11.38
C ILE A 116 18.81 -4.04 -11.68
N THR A 117 18.68 -3.20 -10.65
CA THR A 117 18.82 -1.75 -10.79
C THR A 117 20.27 -1.37 -11.10
N GLU A 118 21.24 -2.02 -10.44
CA GLU A 118 22.67 -1.82 -10.68
C GLU A 118 23.05 -2.15 -12.13
N ASN A 119 22.61 -3.30 -12.64
CA ASN A 119 22.84 -3.71 -14.02
C ASN A 119 22.19 -2.76 -15.04
N LEU A 120 20.99 -2.26 -14.75
CA LEU A 120 20.32 -1.27 -15.60
C LEU A 120 21.09 0.05 -15.65
N ILE A 121 21.54 0.55 -14.50
CA ILE A 121 22.33 1.79 -14.41
C ILE A 121 23.66 1.61 -15.13
N ALA A 122 24.34 0.49 -14.96
CA ALA A 122 25.57 0.17 -15.68
C ALA A 122 25.33 0.18 -17.20
N GLY A 123 24.26 -0.44 -17.68
CA GLY A 123 23.86 -0.43 -19.09
C GLY A 123 23.63 0.98 -19.64
N ILE A 124 22.87 1.82 -18.91
CA ILE A 124 22.62 3.21 -19.30
C ILE A 124 23.93 4.01 -19.30
N ALA A 125 24.76 3.86 -18.26
CA ALA A 125 26.03 4.56 -18.14
C ALA A 125 27.00 4.21 -19.28
N MET A 126 27.08 2.93 -19.66
CA MET A 126 27.85 2.47 -20.82
C MET A 126 27.30 3.06 -22.12
N GLY A 127 25.98 3.09 -22.30
CA GLY A 127 25.35 3.69 -23.49
C GLY A 127 25.62 5.19 -23.63
N VAL A 128 25.67 5.93 -22.51
CA VAL A 128 25.96 7.37 -22.50
C VAL A 128 27.45 7.64 -22.69
N ARG A 129 28.32 6.95 -21.94
CA ARG A 129 29.77 7.19 -21.98
C ARG A 129 30.45 6.59 -23.20
N LYS A 130 29.80 5.62 -23.85
CA LYS A 130 30.33 4.85 -24.99
C LYS A 130 31.82 4.48 -24.79
N PRO A 131 32.17 3.81 -23.67
CA PRO A 131 33.56 3.46 -23.37
C PRO A 131 34.18 2.52 -24.42
N PHE A 132 33.33 1.82 -25.17
CA PHE A 132 33.66 0.98 -26.31
C PHE A 132 32.49 1.03 -27.31
N GLN A 133 32.76 0.67 -28.56
CA GLN A 133 31.81 0.66 -29.66
C GLN A 133 31.55 -0.77 -30.16
N ILE A 134 30.49 -0.92 -30.94
CA ILE A 134 30.14 -2.20 -31.56
C ILE A 134 31.27 -2.58 -32.53
N GLY A 135 31.93 -3.70 -32.27
CA GLY A 135 33.06 -4.20 -33.05
C GLY A 135 34.42 -4.03 -32.38
N ASP A 136 34.50 -3.34 -31.24
CA ASP A 136 35.72 -3.27 -30.44
C ASP A 136 35.96 -4.61 -29.73
N VAL A 137 37.21 -5.09 -29.76
CA VAL A 137 37.68 -6.22 -28.94
C VAL A 137 38.05 -5.68 -27.57
N ILE A 138 37.49 -6.24 -26.51
CA ILE A 138 37.68 -5.80 -25.13
C ILE A 138 38.09 -6.96 -24.22
N GLU A 139 38.66 -6.62 -23.07
CA GLU A 139 38.91 -7.56 -21.98
C GLU A 139 38.09 -7.14 -20.76
N ALA A 140 37.21 -8.03 -20.29
CA ALA A 140 36.37 -7.80 -19.12
C ALA A 140 36.46 -8.99 -18.17
N GLU A 141 36.82 -8.74 -16.91
CA GLU A 141 36.95 -9.77 -15.87
C GLU A 141 37.82 -10.99 -16.28
N GLY A 142 38.88 -10.74 -17.07
CA GLY A 142 39.79 -11.78 -17.57
C GLY A 142 39.25 -12.59 -18.75
N VAL A 143 38.13 -12.18 -19.35
CA VAL A 143 37.59 -12.72 -20.60
C VAL A 143 37.89 -11.73 -21.73
N PHE A 144 38.61 -12.19 -22.76
CA PHE A 144 39.02 -11.38 -23.93
C PHE A 144 38.21 -11.76 -25.17
N GLY A 145 37.63 -10.78 -25.86
CA GLY A 145 36.85 -10.98 -27.08
C GLY A 145 36.27 -9.72 -27.69
#